data_AF-A0ABD3SBB2-F1
#
_entry.id   AF-A0ABD3SBB2-F1
#
_cell.length_a   1.000
_cell.length_b   1.000
_cell.length_c   1.000
_cell.angle_alpha   90.00
_cell.angle_beta   90.00
_cell.angle_gamma   90.00
#
_symmetry.space_group_name_H-M   'P 1'
#
loop_
_entity.id
_entity.type
_entity.pdbx_description
1 polymer ?
#
loop_
_entity_poly.entity_id
_entity_poly.type
_entity_poly.pdbx_seq_one_letter_code
_entity_poly.pdbx_strand_id
1 'polypeptide(L)'
;MARSGLAKGANKGHITEQRERAPRPSRSKGKCGKRTALCREIAREVAGLSPYERRILDMIKTGGSSADKRVYKFAKRRLGSHKRALAKREDIKAINSKMRAKQATA
;
A
#
# COMPACT_ATOMS: atom_id res chain seq x y z
N MET A 1 -4.84 -12.24 26.68
CA MET A 1 -6.15 -12.84 27.04
C MET A 1 -5.89 -14.25 27.55
N ALA A 2 -6.19 -14.52 28.81
CA ALA A 2 -6.08 -15.88 29.36
C ALA A 2 -7.06 -16.81 28.61
N ARG A 3 -6.65 -18.05 28.36
CA ARG A 3 -7.55 -19.05 27.78
C ARG A 3 -8.54 -19.54 28.84
N SER A 4 -9.76 -19.87 28.44
CA SER A 4 -10.88 -20.20 29.35
C SER A 4 -10.90 -21.65 29.85
N GLY A 5 -9.98 -22.52 29.39
CA GLY A 5 -9.99 -23.95 29.73
C GLY A 5 -11.08 -24.77 29.05
N LEU A 6 -12.01 -24.12 28.32
CA LEU A 6 -13.10 -24.76 27.61
C LEU A 6 -12.63 -25.35 26.27
N ALA A 7 -13.31 -26.40 25.79
CA ALA A 7 -13.00 -27.06 24.51
C ALA A 7 -13.54 -26.30 23.27
N LYS A 8 -14.54 -25.42 23.46
CA LYS A 8 -15.22 -24.64 22.41
C LYS A 8 -15.48 -23.20 22.92
N GLY A 9 -15.77 -22.27 22.01
CA GLY A 9 -15.98 -20.85 22.31
C GLY A 9 -14.76 -19.95 22.06
N ALA A 10 -14.92 -18.65 22.27
CA ALA A 10 -13.82 -17.69 22.19
C ALA A 10 -12.82 -17.94 23.33
N ASN A 11 -11.52 -17.68 23.07
CA ASN A 11 -10.43 -17.91 24.03
C ASN A 11 -10.35 -19.34 24.59
N LYS A 12 -10.94 -20.33 23.90
CA LYS A 12 -10.86 -21.75 24.28
C LYS A 12 -9.43 -22.29 24.30
N GLY A 13 -9.27 -23.44 24.94
CA GLY A 13 -8.03 -24.19 25.03
C GLY A 13 -7.43 -24.18 26.44
N HIS A 14 -6.37 -24.96 26.63
CA HIS A 14 -5.71 -25.11 27.90
C HIS A 14 -5.17 -23.77 28.43
N ILE A 15 -5.37 -23.51 29.72
CA ILE A 15 -4.94 -22.29 30.40
C ILE A 15 -3.41 -22.29 30.44
N THR A 16 -2.80 -21.47 29.59
CA THR A 16 -1.34 -21.33 29.50
C THR A 16 -0.97 -19.87 29.64
N GLU A 17 0.11 -19.58 30.37
CA GLU A 17 0.72 -18.26 30.40
C GLU A 17 1.50 -18.00 29.10
N GLN A 18 1.12 -16.96 28.36
CA GLN A 18 1.78 -16.62 27.10
C GLN A 18 3.02 -15.78 27.35
N ARG A 19 4.19 -16.33 27.05
CA ARG A 19 5.46 -15.58 27.06
C ARG A 19 5.60 -14.70 25.83
N GLU A 20 6.00 -13.44 26.04
CA GLU A 20 6.37 -12.56 24.93
C GLU A 20 7.67 -13.05 24.30
N ARG A 21 7.63 -13.34 23.00
CA ARG A 21 8.81 -13.79 22.25
C ARG A 21 9.29 -12.66 21.35
N ALA A 22 10.60 -12.44 21.32
CA ALA A 22 11.20 -11.52 20.37
C ALA A 22 10.82 -11.92 18.93
N PRO A 23 10.44 -10.96 18.06
CA PRO A 23 10.08 -11.26 16.69
C PRO A 23 11.31 -11.77 15.93
N ARG A 24 11.15 -12.91 15.26
CA ARG A 24 12.23 -13.50 14.44
C ARG A 24 12.64 -12.53 13.32
N PRO A 25 13.95 -12.35 13.03
CA PRO A 25 14.41 -11.49 11.93
C PRO A 25 13.78 -11.83 10.57
N SER A 26 13.43 -13.09 10.31
CA SER A 26 12.75 -13.47 9.06
C SER A 26 11.38 -12.77 8.86
N ARG A 27 10.72 -12.33 9.95
CA ARG A 27 9.46 -11.58 9.89
C ARG A 27 9.63 -10.13 9.45
N SER A 28 10.86 -9.58 9.44
CA SER A 28 11.11 -8.21 8.95
C SER A 28 11.40 -8.14 7.46
N LYS A 29 11.44 -9.28 6.74
CA LYS A 29 11.64 -9.32 5.30
C LYS A 29 10.57 -8.49 4.58
N GLY A 30 11.00 -7.55 3.73
CA GLY A 30 10.11 -6.67 2.97
C GLY A 30 9.86 -5.29 3.59
N LYS A 31 10.31 -5.04 4.83
CA LYS A 31 10.28 -3.69 5.40
C LYS A 31 11.18 -2.75 4.61
N CYS A 32 10.70 -1.53 4.34
CA CYS A 32 11.48 -0.52 3.63
C CYS A 32 12.42 0.18 4.62
N GLY A 33 13.73 0.04 4.42
CA GLY A 33 14.74 0.84 5.14
C GLY A 33 14.94 2.23 4.53
N LYS A 34 15.59 3.13 5.25
CA LYS A 34 15.89 4.52 4.81
C LYS A 34 16.65 4.55 3.48
N ARG A 35 17.73 3.77 3.38
CA ARG A 35 18.54 3.66 2.14
C ARG A 35 17.71 3.15 0.96
N THR A 36 16.92 2.10 1.14
CA THR A 36 16.08 1.54 0.07
C THR A 36 14.99 2.51 -0.38
N ALA A 37 14.43 3.30 0.54
CA ALA A 37 13.46 4.34 0.20
C ALA A 37 14.09 5.40 -0.71
N LEU A 38 15.28 5.90 -0.33
CA LEU A 38 16.04 6.88 -1.12
C LEU A 38 16.36 6.34 -2.53
N CYS A 39 16.89 5.12 -2.63
CA CYS A 39 17.19 4.51 -3.93
C CYS A 39 15.95 4.38 -4.82
N ARG A 40 14.78 4.06 -4.23
CA ARG A 40 13.51 3.97 -4.98
C ARG A 40 12.99 5.32 -5.44
N GLU A 41 13.24 6.39 -4.68
CA GLU A 41 12.88 7.75 -5.05
C GLU A 41 13.72 8.22 -6.25
N ILE A 42 15.05 8.05 -6.19
CA ILE A 42 15.98 8.35 -7.28
C ILE A 42 15.59 7.58 -8.55
N ALA A 43 15.32 6.28 -8.45
CA ALA A 43 14.94 5.47 -9.60
C ALA A 43 13.64 5.94 -10.27
N ARG A 44 12.66 6.43 -9.48
CA ARG A 44 11.41 6.98 -10.02
C ARG A 44 11.62 8.33 -10.70
N GLU A 45 12.52 9.15 -10.18
CA GLU A 45 12.87 10.44 -10.79
C GLU A 45 13.52 10.22 -12.16
N VAL A 46 14.47 9.29 -12.25
CA VAL A 46 15.20 9.02 -13.50
C VAL A 46 14.33 8.29 -14.53
N ALA A 47 13.65 7.21 -14.15
CA ALA A 47 12.90 6.38 -15.10
C ALA A 47 11.48 6.88 -15.39
N GLY A 48 10.92 7.71 -14.50
CA GLY A 48 9.56 8.22 -14.61
C GLY A 48 8.46 7.17 -14.42
N LEU A 49 7.27 7.47 -14.95
CA LEU A 49 6.07 6.63 -14.85
C LEU A 49 5.86 5.77 -16.09
N SER A 50 5.46 4.51 -15.87
CA SER A 50 5.07 3.61 -16.97
C SER A 50 3.80 4.11 -17.69
N PRO A 51 3.54 3.65 -18.94
CA PRO A 51 2.40 4.14 -19.72
C PRO A 51 1.03 3.94 -19.04
N TYR A 52 0.84 2.82 -18.33
CA TYR A 52 -0.42 2.57 -17.62
C TYR A 52 -0.55 3.42 -16.35
N GLU A 53 0.56 3.76 -15.70
CA GLU A 53 0.58 4.66 -14.54
C GLU A 53 0.31 6.11 -14.95
N ARG A 54 0.87 6.55 -16.09
CA ARG A 54 0.55 7.86 -16.69
C ARG A 54 -0.94 7.99 -17.00
N ARG A 55 -1.55 6.98 -17.63
CA ARG A 55 -3.00 6.98 -17.88
C ARG A 55 -3.83 7.02 -16.59
N ILE A 56 -3.35 6.40 -15.51
CA ILE A 56 -4.02 6.49 -14.20
C ILE A 56 -3.94 7.92 -13.66
N LEU A 57 -2.77 8.56 -13.76
CA LEU A 57 -2.58 9.94 -13.35
C LEU A 57 -3.49 10.89 -14.15
N ASP A 58 -3.61 10.70 -15.46
CA ASP A 58 -4.48 11.52 -16.31
C ASP A 58 -5.96 11.36 -15.90
N MET A 59 -6.42 10.12 -15.67
CA MET A 59 -7.77 9.87 -15.17
C MET A 59 -8.05 10.53 -13.81
N ILE A 60 -7.02 10.62 -12.94
CA ILE A 60 -7.12 11.31 -11.65
C ILE A 60 -7.19 12.84 -11.85
N LYS A 61 -6.42 13.39 -12.80
CA LYS A 61 -6.41 14.83 -13.10
C LYS A 61 -7.71 15.32 -13.74
N THR A 62 -8.33 14.53 -14.62
CA THR A 62 -9.61 14.89 -15.26
C THR A 62 -10.74 15.11 -14.23
N GLY A 63 -10.66 14.50 -13.05
CA GLY A 63 -11.63 14.70 -11.97
C GLY A 63 -13.02 14.09 -12.24
N GLY A 64 -13.94 14.34 -11.30
CA GLY A 64 -15.35 13.90 -11.33
C GLY A 64 -15.72 12.80 -10.32
N SER A 65 -17.01 12.72 -9.97
CA SER A 65 -17.54 11.83 -8.92
C SER A 65 -17.33 10.33 -9.20
N SER A 66 -17.10 9.95 -10.47
CA SER A 66 -16.88 8.55 -10.90
C SER A 66 -15.42 8.22 -11.22
N ALA A 67 -14.48 9.16 -11.07
CA ALA A 67 -13.08 8.99 -11.47
C ALA A 67 -12.40 7.85 -10.68
N ASP A 68 -12.61 7.77 -9.38
CA ASP A 68 -11.96 6.75 -8.54
C ASP A 68 -12.37 5.32 -8.88
N LYS A 69 -13.65 5.11 -9.23
CA LYS A 69 -14.16 3.79 -9.65
C LYS A 69 -13.59 3.40 -11.01
N ARG A 70 -13.47 4.35 -11.95
CA ARG A 70 -12.85 4.14 -13.27
C ARG A 70 -11.36 3.82 -13.15
N VAL A 71 -10.62 4.57 -12.33
CA VAL A 71 -9.20 4.32 -12.03
C VAL A 71 -9.01 2.93 -11.44
N TYR A 72 -9.80 2.58 -10.43
CA TYR A 72 -9.75 1.26 -9.80
C TYR A 72 -10.01 0.13 -10.81
N LYS A 73 -11.04 0.25 -11.65
CA LYS A 73 -11.36 -0.77 -12.67
C LYS A 73 -10.24 -0.91 -13.69
N PHE A 74 -9.65 0.20 -14.14
CA PHE A 74 -8.50 0.18 -15.03
C PHE A 74 -7.26 -0.47 -14.38
N ALA A 75 -6.92 -0.06 -13.16
CA ALA A 75 -5.80 -0.61 -12.41
C ALA A 75 -5.98 -2.10 -12.12
N LYS A 76 -7.19 -2.54 -11.77
CA LYS A 76 -7.51 -3.96 -11.58
C LYS A 76 -7.36 -4.77 -12.86
N ARG A 77 -7.77 -4.23 -14.01
CA ARG A 77 -7.57 -4.89 -15.31
C ARG A 77 -6.08 -5.04 -15.68
N ARG A 78 -5.21 -4.13 -15.21
CA ARG A 78 -3.76 -4.18 -15.45
C ARG A 78 -2.97 -5.02 -14.42
N LEU A 79 -3.37 -4.99 -13.14
CA LEU A 79 -2.64 -5.62 -12.02
C LEU A 79 -3.29 -6.90 -11.49
N GLY A 80 -4.51 -7.23 -11.93
CA GLY A 80 -5.28 -8.43 -11.59
C GLY A 80 -6.04 -8.35 -10.27
N SER A 81 -5.35 -8.06 -9.16
CA SER A 81 -5.95 -8.17 -7.80
C SER A 81 -6.49 -6.86 -7.24
N HIS A 82 -7.49 -6.96 -6.35
CA HIS A 82 -8.12 -5.82 -5.68
C HIS A 82 -7.15 -5.01 -4.83
N LYS A 83 -6.40 -5.67 -3.94
CA LYS A 83 -5.47 -5.01 -3.01
C LYS A 83 -4.35 -4.27 -3.75
N ARG A 84 -3.81 -4.85 -4.82
CA ARG A 84 -2.78 -4.19 -5.66
C ARG A 84 -3.33 -3.00 -6.42
N ALA A 85 -4.57 -3.10 -6.94
CA ALA A 85 -5.21 -1.98 -7.63
C ALA A 85 -5.46 -0.79 -6.70
N LEU A 86 -5.94 -1.04 -5.47
CA LEU A 86 -6.10 0.01 -4.48
C LEU A 86 -4.76 0.64 -4.08
N ALA A 87 -3.75 -0.19 -3.77
CA ALA A 87 -2.42 0.32 -3.43
C ALA A 87 -1.85 1.19 -4.56
N LYS A 88 -1.95 0.76 -5.82
CA LYS A 88 -1.47 1.55 -6.96
C LYS A 88 -2.27 2.84 -7.15
N ARG A 89 -3.58 2.84 -6.91
CA ARG A 89 -4.39 4.07 -6.95
C ARG A 89 -3.90 5.07 -5.91
N GLU A 90 -3.72 4.64 -4.66
CA GLU A 90 -3.24 5.52 -3.59
C GLU A 90 -1.81 6.02 -3.85
N ASP A 91 -0.92 5.18 -4.37
CA ASP A 91 0.43 5.58 -4.78
C ASP A 91 0.40 6.73 -5.81
N ILE A 92 -0.43 6.61 -6.87
CA ILE A 92 -0.53 7.65 -7.90
C ILE A 92 -1.21 8.92 -7.37
N LYS A 93 -2.20 8.79 -6.47
CA LYS A 93 -2.79 9.95 -5.78
C LYS A 93 -1.74 10.71 -4.97
N ALA A 94 -0.89 9.99 -4.23
CA ALA A 94 0.19 10.59 -3.46
C ALA A 94 1.25 11.27 -4.35
N ILE A 95 1.52 10.71 -5.53
CA ILE A 95 2.39 11.37 -6.52
C ILE A 95 1.74 12.66 -7.01
N ASN A 96 0.44 12.64 -7.33
CA ASN A 96 -0.28 13.83 -7.80
C ASN A 96 -0.31 14.94 -6.75
N SER A 97 -0.52 14.60 -5.47
CA SER A 97 -0.49 15.60 -4.40
C SER A 97 0.90 16.22 -4.22
N LYS A 98 1.97 15.42 -4.28
CA LYS A 98 3.36 15.92 -4.26
C LYS A 98 3.67 16.85 -5.42
N MET A 99 3.23 16.50 -6.64
CA MET A 99 3.41 17.37 -7.80
C MET A 99 2.69 18.71 -7.63
N ARG A 100 1.44 18.69 -7.17
CA ARG A 100 0.66 19.92 -6.92
C ARG A 100 1.30 20.79 -5.82
N ALA A 101 1.80 20.18 -4.75
CA ALA A 101 2.50 20.90 -3.69
C ALA A 101 3.79 21.56 -4.22
N LYS A 102 4.60 20.84 -5.00
CA LYS A 102 5.82 21.37 -5.62
C LYS A 102 5.53 22.52 -6.59
N GLN A 103 4.42 22.45 -7.33
CA GLN A 103 3.96 23.51 -8.24
C GLN A 103 3.46 24.76 -7.51
N ALA A 104 2.96 24.63 -6.28
CA ALA A 104 2.47 25.77 -5.51
C ALA A 104 3.59 26.56 -4.81
N THR A 105 4.73 25.91 -4.55
CA THR A 105 5.90 26.51 -3.90
C THR A 105 6.93 27.09 -4.85
N ALA A 106 6.81 26.78 -6.14
CA ALA A 106 7.67 27.28 -7.21
C ALA A 106 6.94 28.42 -7.94
#